data_AF-A0AAD1USD2-F1
#
_entry.id   AF-A0AAD1USD2-F1
#
_cell.length_a   1.000
_cell.length_b   1.000
_cell.length_c   1.000
_cell.angle_alpha   90.00
_cell.angle_beta   90.00
_cell.angle_gamma   90.00
#
_symmetry.space_group_name_H-M   'P 1'
#
loop_
_entity.id
_entity.type
_entity.pdbx_description
1 polymer ?
#
loop_
_entity_poly.entity_id
_entity_poly.type
_entity_poly.pdbx_seq_one_letter_code
_entity_poly.pdbx_strand_id
1 'polypeptide(L)'
;MNSAFARFSGKFSLAKTFMTSRINTPNVWLNMYKMPTMNTQFSRAMFSGRFGHQVRNEILFRSDNNNHSRRSQKGLYHGKTHGPKFKVCFSDKRHRYTQKPNVFAKKFYSDILEMELVLPVTVYAFRIIRKYKSFDNYILKTKEKDMNSKMGMHLKELMLKKLKDPKFVVPYIPFQYKVKKGPRRRPRYLETLPTVYIPVHMQQTEDFTKWHDKLPSEMTRDEIADFEALMKDPDFFELKSEDWKKKQPEYIRCREELLKLQPMRHDIIRKYWELNKNSEEAKYEIVRMADETEDFTKKMLEDDYIHYKDAIPEIPEFLERMEFEKKLAIHNEKKTKLGEIHLRIGTKYSGFNPFEGKPKHPNERHKKIRKEWKPAHEE
;
A
#
# COMPACT_ATOMS: atom_id res chain seq x y z
N MET A 1 10.16 -33.27 26.19
CA MET A 1 11.50 -32.82 25.77
C MET A 1 11.42 -31.34 25.42
N ASN A 2 11.43 -30.47 26.43
CA ASN A 2 11.31 -29.02 26.30
C ASN A 2 12.62 -28.38 26.77
N SER A 3 13.45 -27.90 25.85
CA SER A 3 14.48 -26.90 26.15
C SER A 3 15.17 -26.40 24.88
N ALA A 4 15.50 -25.10 24.89
CA ALA A 4 16.44 -24.40 24.02
C ALA A 4 15.88 -23.66 22.80
N PHE A 5 15.08 -22.62 23.05
CA PHE A 5 15.08 -21.41 22.20
C PHE A 5 15.77 -20.28 22.97
N ALA A 6 17.10 -20.19 22.81
CA ALA A 6 17.89 -19.08 23.33
C ALA A 6 17.66 -17.85 22.44
N ARG A 7 17.09 -16.79 23.03
CA ARG A 7 16.91 -15.48 22.37
C ARG A 7 18.25 -14.73 22.36
N PHE A 8 18.85 -14.61 21.18
CA PHE A 8 20.03 -13.77 20.94
C PHE A 8 19.56 -12.34 20.62
N SER A 9 19.40 -11.49 21.64
CA SER A 9 19.11 -10.06 21.45
C SER A 9 20.41 -9.27 21.32
N GLY A 10 21.06 -9.37 20.16
CA GLY A 10 22.16 -8.49 19.77
C GLY A 10 21.62 -7.15 19.29
N LYS A 11 21.77 -6.10 20.09
CA LYS A 11 21.48 -4.71 19.70
C LYS A 11 22.56 -4.23 18.71
N PHE A 12 22.32 -4.39 17.41
CA PHE A 12 23.06 -3.66 16.38
C PHE A 12 22.46 -2.26 16.24
N SER A 13 23.15 -1.25 16.77
CA SER A 13 22.85 0.15 16.48
C SER A 13 23.41 0.48 15.09
N LEU A 14 22.59 0.31 14.05
CA LEU A 14 22.85 0.86 12.73
C LEU A 14 22.72 2.39 12.80
N ALA A 15 23.86 3.07 12.83
CA ALA A 15 23.95 4.50 12.60
C ALA A 15 23.40 4.79 11.20
N LYS A 16 22.30 5.55 11.14
CA LYS A 16 21.72 6.08 9.90
C LYS A 16 22.54 7.28 9.45
N THR A 17 23.66 7.05 8.77
CA THR A 17 24.26 8.06 7.90
C THR A 17 23.48 8.10 6.59
N PHE A 18 22.45 8.94 6.57
CA PHE A 18 21.77 9.33 5.33
C PHE A 18 22.72 10.24 4.53
N MET A 19 23.54 9.65 3.66
CA MET A 19 24.18 10.39 2.57
C MET A 19 23.11 10.80 1.56
N THR A 20 22.71 12.06 1.59
CA THR A 20 21.92 12.67 0.52
C THR A 20 22.82 12.94 -0.68
N SER A 21 23.04 11.94 -1.52
CA SER A 21 23.56 12.16 -2.86
C SER A 21 22.48 12.91 -3.67
N ARG A 22 22.66 14.21 -3.87
CA ARG A 22 21.88 15.02 -4.82
C ARG A 22 22.15 14.49 -6.22
N ILE A 23 21.33 13.56 -6.68
CA ILE A 23 21.25 13.22 -8.11
C ILE A 23 20.57 14.40 -8.79
N ASN A 24 21.36 15.14 -9.56
CA ASN A 24 20.92 16.28 -10.35
C ASN A 24 20.18 15.74 -11.58
N THR A 25 18.90 15.39 -11.43
CA THR A 25 18.06 15.02 -12.57
C THR A 25 17.70 16.28 -13.36
N PRO A 26 17.99 16.37 -14.66
CA PRO A 26 17.57 17.50 -15.47
C PRO A 26 16.04 17.58 -15.53
N ASN A 27 15.52 18.79 -15.33
CA ASN A 27 14.11 19.18 -15.43
C ASN A 27 13.56 18.97 -16.86
N VAL A 28 13.28 17.71 -17.25
CA VAL A 28 12.66 17.38 -18.54
C VAL A 28 11.12 17.33 -18.45
N TRP A 29 10.55 17.37 -17.24
CA TRP A 29 9.11 17.17 -17.01
C TRP A 29 8.23 18.44 -17.00
N LEU A 30 8.78 19.63 -17.30
CA LEU A 30 8.01 20.88 -17.18
C LEU A 30 7.28 21.37 -18.45
N ASN A 31 7.39 20.70 -19.60
CA ASN A 31 6.86 21.23 -20.86
C ASN A 31 5.76 20.42 -21.58
N MET A 32 5.25 19.31 -21.03
CA MET A 32 4.32 18.43 -21.79
C MET A 32 2.82 18.55 -21.49
N TYR A 33 2.36 19.44 -20.61
CA TYR A 33 0.91 19.60 -20.37
C TYR A 33 0.48 21.08 -20.22
N LYS A 34 0.71 21.89 -21.25
CA LYS A 34 -0.15 23.05 -21.51
C LYS A 34 -1.39 22.56 -22.25
N MET A 35 -2.34 21.98 -21.51
CA MET A 35 -3.69 21.76 -22.05
C MET A 35 -4.31 23.14 -22.35
N PRO A 36 -4.85 23.38 -23.55
CA PRO A 36 -5.59 24.60 -23.82
C PRO A 36 -6.76 24.66 -22.84
N THR A 37 -6.89 25.77 -22.13
CA THR A 37 -8.08 26.06 -21.32
C THR A 37 -9.28 26.10 -22.26
N MET A 38 -9.98 24.97 -22.37
CA MET A 38 -11.21 24.85 -23.13
C MET A 38 -12.19 25.90 -22.61
N ASN A 39 -12.42 26.88 -23.48
CA ASN A 39 -13.41 27.95 -23.32
C ASN A 39 -14.72 27.40 -22.76
N THR A 40 -15.22 28.05 -21.72
CA THR A 40 -16.54 27.88 -21.07
C THR A 40 -17.74 28.00 -22.01
N GLN A 41 -17.52 28.28 -23.29
CA GLN A 41 -18.55 28.37 -24.33
C GLN A 41 -18.94 26.99 -24.92
N PHE A 42 -18.05 25.99 -24.92
CA PHE A 42 -18.34 24.68 -25.53
C PHE A 42 -19.34 23.83 -24.72
N SER A 43 -19.43 24.05 -23.41
CA SER A 43 -20.41 23.37 -22.54
C SER A 43 -21.86 23.84 -22.72
N ARG A 44 -22.10 24.97 -23.41
CA ARG A 44 -23.47 25.48 -23.66
C ARG A 44 -24.09 24.95 -24.95
N ALA A 45 -23.28 24.61 -25.97
CA ALA A 45 -23.77 24.23 -27.29
C ALA A 45 -24.03 22.72 -27.46
N MET A 46 -23.37 21.85 -26.68
CA MET A 46 -23.49 20.38 -26.82
C MET A 46 -24.74 19.76 -26.18
N PHE A 47 -25.54 20.53 -25.42
CA PHE A 47 -26.76 20.03 -24.76
C PHE A 47 -28.08 20.60 -25.33
N SER A 48 -28.02 21.34 -26.45
CA SER A 48 -29.21 21.92 -27.09
C SER A 48 -29.81 21.03 -28.21
N GLY A 49 -29.17 19.91 -28.54
CA GLY A 49 -29.59 19.03 -29.63
C GLY A 49 -30.32 17.76 -29.18
N ARG A 50 -31.61 17.65 -29.55
CA ARG A 50 -32.33 16.39 -29.84
C ARG A 50 -32.47 15.34 -28.72
N PHE A 51 -32.93 15.72 -27.53
CA PHE A 51 -33.68 14.80 -26.67
C PHE A 51 -35.09 15.38 -26.45
N GLY A 52 -36.11 14.63 -26.88
CA GLY A 52 -37.50 15.04 -26.85
C GLY A 52 -37.89 15.62 -25.49
N HIS A 53 -38.50 16.82 -25.52
CA HIS A 53 -39.09 17.55 -24.40
C HIS A 53 -38.69 17.06 -23.00
N GLN A 54 -37.40 17.09 -22.68
CA GLN A 54 -37.00 17.06 -21.28
C GLN A 54 -37.67 18.26 -20.65
N VAL A 55 -38.51 18.01 -19.65
CA VAL A 55 -39.05 19.04 -18.78
C VAL A 55 -37.85 19.83 -18.30
N ARG A 56 -37.54 20.97 -18.94
CA ARG A 56 -36.46 21.82 -18.47
C ARG A 56 -36.83 22.11 -17.03
N ASN A 57 -35.93 21.78 -16.11
CA ASN A 57 -36.12 21.92 -14.66
C ASN A 57 -36.10 23.41 -14.27
N GLU A 58 -36.75 24.28 -15.03
CA GLU A 58 -36.73 25.72 -14.91
C GLU A 58 -37.26 26.13 -13.54
N ILE A 59 -38.29 25.46 -13.02
CA ILE A 59 -38.81 25.73 -11.68
C ILE A 59 -37.77 25.46 -10.58
N LEU A 60 -37.05 24.34 -10.66
CA LEU A 60 -36.05 23.96 -9.66
C LEU A 60 -34.82 24.87 -9.70
N PHE A 61 -34.41 25.29 -10.90
CA PHE A 61 -33.20 26.08 -11.12
C PHE A 61 -33.44 27.58 -11.29
N ARG A 62 -34.68 28.06 -11.19
CA ARG A 62 -35.01 29.50 -11.17
C ARG A 62 -34.25 30.19 -10.05
N SER A 63 -33.98 31.49 -10.18
CA SER A 63 -33.51 32.32 -9.06
C SER A 63 -34.47 32.20 -7.88
N ASP A 64 -33.92 32.14 -6.67
CA ASP A 64 -34.72 32.09 -5.45
C ASP A 64 -35.28 33.47 -5.11
N ASN A 65 -36.48 33.52 -4.54
CA ASN A 65 -36.93 34.72 -3.84
C ASN A 65 -36.08 34.84 -2.58
N ASN A 66 -35.34 35.96 -2.42
CA ASN A 66 -34.43 36.20 -1.29
C ASN A 66 -35.10 36.08 0.10
N ASN A 67 -36.44 36.16 0.17
CA ASN A 67 -37.20 36.09 1.40
C ASN A 67 -37.29 34.66 2.00
N HIS A 68 -36.82 33.62 1.29
CA HIS A 68 -36.95 32.23 1.74
C HIS A 68 -35.60 31.50 1.71
N SER A 69 -35.47 30.52 2.60
CA SER A 69 -34.24 29.74 2.68
C SER A 69 -34.09 28.78 1.48
N ARG A 70 -32.87 28.66 0.94
CA ARG A 70 -32.55 27.63 -0.07
C ARG A 70 -32.91 26.22 0.38
N ARG A 71 -32.83 25.95 1.68
CA ARG A 71 -33.17 24.66 2.28
C ARG A 71 -34.67 24.36 2.20
N SER A 72 -35.54 25.35 2.44
CA SER A 72 -36.99 25.17 2.36
C SER A 72 -37.47 24.91 0.94
N GLN A 73 -36.78 25.45 -0.07
CA GLN A 73 -37.11 25.21 -1.48
C GLN A 73 -36.78 23.79 -1.97
N LYS A 74 -35.83 23.10 -1.30
CA LYS A 74 -35.44 21.71 -1.61
C LYS A 74 -36.34 20.65 -0.94
N GLY A 75 -37.27 21.06 -0.08
CA GLY A 75 -38.11 20.16 0.71
C GLY A 75 -39.52 20.68 0.89
N LEU A 76 -40.31 20.06 1.77
CA LEU A 76 -41.69 20.46 2.03
C LEU A 76 -41.80 21.10 3.41
N TYR A 77 -41.89 22.43 3.44
CA TYR A 77 -41.88 23.21 4.67
C TYR A 77 -43.24 23.84 4.99
N HIS A 78 -44.13 23.93 4.00
CA HIS A 78 -45.49 24.50 4.13
C HIS A 78 -45.45 25.90 4.74
N GLY A 79 -44.66 26.78 4.11
CA GLY A 79 -44.46 28.17 4.54
C GLY A 79 -43.62 28.39 5.80
N LYS A 80 -43.21 27.33 6.52
CA LYS A 80 -42.35 27.50 7.71
C LYS A 80 -40.92 27.88 7.33
N THR A 81 -40.46 29.01 7.83
CA THR A 81 -39.09 29.52 7.65
C THR A 81 -38.37 29.60 9.00
N HIS A 82 -37.06 29.87 8.95
CA HIS A 82 -36.31 30.23 10.14
C HIS A 82 -36.45 31.73 10.37
N GLY A 83 -36.50 32.16 11.63
CA GLY A 83 -36.65 33.57 11.98
C GLY A 83 -35.73 33.95 13.14
N PRO A 84 -35.22 35.20 13.17
CA PRO A 84 -34.53 35.70 14.34
C PRO A 84 -35.53 35.90 15.48
N LYS A 85 -35.10 35.56 16.70
CA LYS A 85 -35.79 35.87 17.96
C LYS A 85 -34.80 36.44 18.95
N PHE A 86 -35.32 37.15 19.94
CA PHE A 86 -34.52 37.66 21.05
C PHE A 86 -34.89 36.90 22.32
N LYS A 87 -33.88 36.46 23.06
CA LYS A 87 -34.03 35.95 24.42
C LYS A 87 -33.61 37.07 25.37
N VAL A 88 -34.43 37.34 26.37
CA VAL A 88 -34.13 38.33 27.42
C VAL A 88 -33.47 37.59 28.58
N CYS A 89 -32.36 38.13 29.07
CA CYS A 89 -31.68 37.65 30.28
C CYS A 89 -32.20 38.37 31.52
N PHE A 90 -31.84 37.90 32.72
CA PHE A 90 -32.22 38.53 33.99
C PHE A 90 -31.88 40.03 34.07
N SER A 91 -30.79 40.47 33.42
CA SER A 91 -30.37 41.87 33.34
C SER A 91 -31.02 42.68 32.20
N ASP A 92 -32.16 42.20 31.67
CA ASP A 92 -32.88 42.75 30.51
C ASP A 92 -32.09 42.87 29.19
N LYS A 93 -30.86 42.36 29.16
CA LYS A 93 -30.06 42.25 27.93
C LYS A 93 -30.71 41.26 26.95
N ARG A 94 -30.73 41.63 25.68
CA ARG A 94 -31.33 40.85 24.59
C ARG A 94 -30.26 40.11 23.79
N HIS A 95 -30.37 38.79 23.71
CA HIS A 95 -29.53 37.95 22.85
C HIS A 95 -30.32 37.44 21.65
N ARG A 96 -29.81 37.72 20.44
CA ARG A 96 -30.40 37.24 19.19
C ARG A 96 -30.06 35.76 18.99
N TYR A 97 -31.07 34.94 18.75
CA TYR A 97 -30.91 33.55 18.32
C TYR A 97 -31.81 33.27 17.11
N THR A 98 -31.49 32.23 16.33
CA THR A 98 -32.32 31.82 15.19
C THR A 98 -33.19 30.64 15.59
N GLN A 99 -34.52 30.82 15.56
CA GLN A 99 -35.43 29.70 15.72
C GLN A 99 -35.53 28.93 14.40
N LYS A 100 -35.19 27.63 14.44
CA LYS A 100 -35.24 26.74 13.27
C LYS A 100 -36.51 25.87 13.33
N PRO A 101 -37.16 25.59 12.18
CA PRO A 101 -38.23 24.61 12.15
C PRO A 101 -37.67 23.20 12.38
N ASN A 102 -38.48 22.32 13.00
CA ASN A 102 -38.15 20.91 13.14
C ASN A 102 -38.32 20.19 11.79
N VAL A 103 -37.21 19.71 11.22
CA VAL A 103 -37.11 19.12 9.88
C VAL A 103 -36.49 17.75 9.98
N PHE A 104 -37.11 16.75 9.36
CA PHE A 104 -36.58 15.40 9.22
C PHE A 104 -36.70 14.92 7.77
N ALA A 105 -35.85 13.97 7.38
CA ALA A 105 -35.96 13.31 6.07
C ALA A 105 -36.97 12.16 6.17
N LYS A 106 -37.95 12.12 5.28
CA LYS A 106 -38.97 11.06 5.26
C LYS A 106 -39.11 10.50 3.85
N LYS A 107 -39.25 9.18 3.78
CA LYS A 107 -39.61 8.44 2.58
C LYS A 107 -41.12 8.53 2.35
N PHE A 108 -41.51 8.90 1.14
CA PHE A 108 -42.89 8.90 0.66
C PHE A 108 -42.93 8.07 -0.62
N TYR A 109 -43.88 7.15 -0.70
CA TYR A 109 -44.22 6.51 -1.97
C TYR A 109 -45.25 7.39 -2.68
N SER A 110 -45.04 7.62 -3.98
CA SER A 110 -46.01 8.30 -4.84
C SER A 110 -46.66 7.26 -5.74
N ASP A 111 -47.98 7.16 -5.67
CA ASP A 111 -48.75 6.21 -6.48
C ASP A 111 -48.78 6.66 -7.93
N ILE A 112 -48.83 7.97 -8.19
CA ILE A 112 -48.84 8.53 -9.56
C ILE A 112 -47.48 8.31 -10.25
N LEU A 113 -46.38 8.53 -9.54
CA LEU A 113 -45.04 8.43 -10.10
C LEU A 113 -44.43 7.03 -9.98
N GLU A 114 -45.07 6.12 -9.24
CA GLU A 114 -44.61 4.75 -8.96
C GLU A 114 -43.17 4.70 -8.42
N MET A 115 -42.82 5.65 -7.53
CA MET A 115 -41.47 5.76 -7.00
C MET A 115 -41.41 6.25 -5.55
N GLU A 116 -40.36 5.85 -4.83
CA GLU A 116 -40.04 6.36 -3.50
C GLU A 116 -39.25 7.66 -3.56
N LEU A 117 -39.69 8.65 -2.78
CA LEU A 117 -39.06 9.96 -2.65
C LEU A 117 -38.60 10.18 -1.22
N VAL A 118 -37.36 10.63 -1.05
CA VAL A 118 -36.78 11.01 0.26
C VAL A 118 -36.72 12.53 0.32
N LEU A 119 -37.67 13.14 1.02
CA LEU A 119 -37.76 14.59 1.13
C LEU A 119 -37.50 15.09 2.55
N PRO A 120 -36.82 16.23 2.72
CA PRO A 120 -36.81 16.93 4.00
C PRO A 120 -38.17 17.61 4.21
N VAL A 121 -38.84 17.25 5.30
CA VAL A 121 -40.21 17.71 5.61
C VAL A 121 -40.26 18.28 7.02
N THR A 122 -41.01 19.37 7.20
CA THR A 122 -41.28 19.90 8.55
C THR A 122 -42.38 19.09 9.23
N VAL A 123 -42.38 19.03 10.57
CA VAL A 123 -43.46 18.38 11.33
C VAL A 123 -44.85 18.92 10.93
N TYR A 124 -44.95 20.23 10.68
CA TYR A 124 -46.18 20.86 10.23
C TYR A 124 -46.62 20.37 8.85
N ALA A 125 -45.71 20.37 7.85
CA ALA A 125 -46.00 19.86 6.52
C ALA A 125 -46.39 18.37 6.56
N PHE A 126 -45.71 17.57 7.38
CA PHE A 126 -46.05 16.16 7.57
C PHE A 126 -47.46 15.95 8.15
N ARG A 127 -47.87 16.78 9.11
CA ARG A 127 -49.25 16.77 9.64
C ARG A 127 -50.28 17.12 8.57
N ILE A 128 -49.97 18.09 7.70
CA ILE A 128 -50.85 18.45 6.58
C ILE A 128 -50.92 17.31 5.55
N ILE A 129 -49.79 16.67 5.22
CA ILE A 129 -49.79 15.47 4.35
C ILE A 129 -50.72 14.39 4.92
N ARG A 130 -50.66 14.11 6.23
CA ARG A 130 -51.60 13.19 6.89
C ARG A 130 -53.06 13.65 6.80
N LYS A 131 -53.32 14.96 6.92
CA LYS A 131 -54.67 15.53 6.74
C LYS A 131 -55.21 15.28 5.32
N TYR A 132 -54.36 15.33 4.30
CA TYR A 132 -54.72 15.00 2.91
C TYR A 132 -54.73 13.50 2.61
N LYS A 133 -54.45 12.64 3.61
CA LYS A 133 -54.40 11.16 3.57
C LYS A 133 -53.34 10.54 2.64
N SER A 134 -52.88 11.25 1.62
CA SER A 134 -51.84 10.81 0.68
C SER A 134 -50.86 11.93 0.37
N PHE A 135 -49.61 11.55 0.06
CA PHE A 135 -48.57 12.45 -0.39
C PHE A 135 -48.92 13.13 -1.73
N ASP A 136 -49.45 12.37 -2.68
CA ASP A 136 -49.83 12.89 -4.00
C ASP A 136 -50.98 13.89 -3.89
N ASN A 137 -51.97 13.57 -3.05
CA ASN A 137 -53.07 14.48 -2.74
C ASN A 137 -52.57 15.81 -2.14
N TYR A 138 -51.57 15.76 -1.27
CA TYR A 138 -50.98 16.97 -0.71
C TYR A 138 -50.34 17.83 -1.81
N ILE A 139 -49.54 17.24 -2.70
CA ILE A 139 -48.85 17.98 -3.77
C ILE A 139 -49.83 18.59 -4.77
N LEU A 140 -50.86 17.83 -5.17
CA LEU A 140 -51.84 18.27 -6.17
C LEU A 140 -52.82 19.33 -5.61
N LYS A 141 -53.35 19.12 -4.40
CA LYS A 141 -54.43 19.95 -3.83
C LYS A 141 -53.93 21.19 -3.09
N THR A 142 -52.71 21.18 -2.57
CA THR A 142 -52.20 22.34 -1.82
C THR A 142 -51.95 23.52 -2.75
N LYS A 143 -52.36 24.72 -2.32
CA LYS A 143 -52.10 25.97 -3.04
C LYS A 143 -50.60 26.27 -3.04
N GLU A 144 -50.11 26.85 -4.13
CA GLU A 144 -48.68 27.11 -4.33
C GLU A 144 -48.12 28.06 -3.25
N LYS A 145 -48.92 29.06 -2.86
CA LYS A 145 -48.60 30.03 -1.80
C LYS A 145 -48.38 29.36 -0.43
N ASP A 146 -49.18 28.34 -0.11
CA ASP A 146 -49.12 27.65 1.19
C ASP A 146 -47.99 26.61 1.22
N MET A 147 -47.82 25.88 0.11
CA MET A 147 -46.75 24.89 -0.03
C MET A 147 -45.36 25.56 -0.03
N ASN A 148 -45.21 26.64 -0.79
CA ASN A 148 -44.02 27.49 -0.89
C ASN A 148 -42.71 26.67 -1.03
N SER A 149 -42.69 25.76 -2.01
CA SER A 149 -41.56 24.87 -2.29
C SER A 149 -41.39 24.65 -3.78
N LYS A 150 -40.22 24.99 -4.32
CA LYS A 150 -39.83 24.67 -5.71
C LYS A 150 -39.86 23.18 -5.97
N MET A 151 -39.36 22.38 -5.04
CA MET A 151 -39.38 20.93 -5.15
C MET A 151 -40.82 20.40 -5.22
N GLY A 152 -41.71 20.91 -4.37
CA GLY A 152 -43.13 20.56 -4.39
C GLY A 152 -43.81 20.93 -5.71
N MET A 153 -43.52 22.12 -6.24
CA MET A 153 -44.04 22.58 -7.53
C MET A 153 -43.54 21.71 -8.70
N HIS A 154 -42.27 21.36 -8.69
CA HIS A 154 -41.69 20.48 -9.70
C HIS A 154 -42.34 19.08 -9.68
N LEU A 155 -42.53 18.51 -8.48
CA LEU A 155 -43.23 17.24 -8.33
C LEU A 155 -44.68 17.33 -8.81
N LYS A 156 -45.36 18.45 -8.53
CA LYS A 156 -46.72 18.71 -9.00
C LYS A 156 -46.80 18.69 -10.53
N GLU A 157 -45.86 19.35 -11.21
CA GLU A 157 -45.79 19.33 -12.68
C GLU A 157 -45.54 17.93 -13.24
N LEU A 158 -44.63 17.16 -12.63
CA LEU A 158 -44.35 15.78 -13.05
C LEU A 158 -45.57 14.89 -12.89
N MET A 159 -46.27 14.99 -11.75
CA MET A 159 -47.51 14.26 -11.50
C MET A 159 -48.61 14.64 -12.50
N LEU A 160 -48.79 15.94 -12.77
CA LEU A 160 -49.76 16.41 -13.77
C LEU A 160 -49.43 15.93 -15.18
N LYS A 161 -48.15 15.87 -15.55
CA LYS A 161 -47.71 15.31 -16.85
C LYS A 161 -47.99 13.82 -16.93
N LYS A 162 -47.68 13.08 -15.86
CA LYS A 162 -47.95 11.64 -15.77
C LYS A 162 -49.45 11.31 -15.82
N LEU A 163 -50.29 12.16 -15.22
CA LEU A 163 -51.75 12.03 -15.30
C LEU A 163 -52.31 12.34 -16.70
N LYS A 164 -51.73 13.30 -17.42
CA LYS A 164 -52.10 13.60 -18.80
C LYS A 164 -51.65 12.49 -19.76
N ASP A 165 -50.41 12.07 -19.61
CA ASP A 165 -49.76 11.07 -20.44
C ASP A 165 -49.31 9.90 -19.56
N PRO A 166 -50.11 8.83 -19.44
CA PRO A 166 -49.75 7.68 -18.58
C PRO A 166 -48.46 6.98 -19.06
N LYS A 167 -48.16 7.09 -20.36
CA LYS A 167 -46.91 6.58 -20.98
C LYS A 167 -45.67 7.39 -20.61
N PHE A 168 -45.82 8.57 -19.98
CA PHE A 168 -44.68 9.38 -19.57
C PHE A 168 -43.89 8.67 -18.47
N VAL A 169 -42.62 8.35 -18.72
CA VAL A 169 -41.74 7.75 -17.72
C VAL A 169 -40.84 8.83 -17.15
N VAL A 170 -40.75 8.93 -15.82
CA VAL A 170 -39.86 9.88 -15.13
C VAL A 170 -38.56 9.14 -14.78
N PRO A 171 -37.44 9.35 -15.49
CA PRO A 171 -36.22 8.58 -15.26
C PRO A 171 -35.48 9.02 -13.99
N TYR A 172 -35.48 10.32 -13.67
CA TYR A 172 -34.73 10.88 -12.56
C TYR A 172 -35.38 12.14 -12.01
N ILE A 173 -35.39 12.25 -10.68
CA ILE A 173 -35.81 13.45 -9.97
C ILE A 173 -34.59 14.08 -9.27
N PRO A 174 -34.29 15.36 -9.52
CA PRO A 174 -33.17 16.06 -8.89
C PRO A 174 -33.20 15.98 -7.35
N PHE A 175 -32.02 15.88 -6.75
CA PHE A 175 -31.77 15.90 -5.30
C PHE A 175 -32.29 14.70 -4.50
N GLN A 176 -32.95 13.71 -5.12
CA GLN A 176 -33.39 12.48 -4.46
C GLN A 176 -32.23 11.53 -4.19
N TYR A 177 -31.44 11.24 -5.22
CA TYR A 177 -30.29 10.37 -5.10
C TYR A 177 -29.08 11.15 -4.57
N LYS A 178 -28.60 10.79 -3.39
CA LYS A 178 -27.27 11.21 -2.92
C LYS A 178 -26.25 10.32 -3.60
N VAL A 179 -25.45 10.89 -4.51
CA VAL A 179 -24.33 10.18 -5.13
C VAL A 179 -23.43 9.64 -4.02
N LYS A 180 -23.36 8.30 -3.91
CA LYS A 180 -22.38 7.63 -3.06
C LYS A 180 -21.01 8.01 -3.60
N LYS A 181 -20.31 8.89 -2.91
CA LYS A 181 -18.91 9.17 -3.22
C LYS A 181 -18.11 7.93 -2.85
N GLY A 182 -17.16 7.54 -3.70
CA GLY A 182 -16.21 6.48 -3.39
C GLY A 182 -15.41 6.78 -2.10
N PRO A 183 -14.50 5.87 -1.71
CA PRO A 183 -13.68 6.04 -0.51
C PRO A 183 -13.09 7.46 -0.43
N ARG A 184 -13.10 8.03 0.78
CA ARG A 184 -12.72 9.43 1.02
C ARG A 184 -11.33 9.71 0.45
N ARG A 185 -11.29 10.45 -0.68
CA ARG A 185 -10.13 11.17 -1.23
C ARG A 185 -8.79 10.47 -0.95
N ARG A 186 -8.60 9.23 -1.45
CA ARG A 186 -7.24 8.83 -1.78
C ARG A 186 -6.70 9.89 -2.75
N PRO A 187 -5.45 10.33 -2.64
CA PRO A 187 -4.86 11.14 -3.68
C PRO A 187 -5.05 10.43 -5.03
N ARG A 188 -5.53 11.15 -6.05
CA ARG A 188 -5.81 10.56 -7.37
C ARG A 188 -4.59 9.83 -7.97
N TYR A 189 -3.37 10.22 -7.60
CA TYR A 189 -2.16 9.53 -8.05
C TYR A 189 -2.02 8.11 -7.48
N LEU A 190 -2.61 7.80 -6.32
CA LEU A 190 -2.63 6.42 -5.81
C LEU A 190 -3.58 5.53 -6.62
N GLU A 191 -4.55 6.11 -7.33
CA GLU A 191 -5.45 5.36 -8.22
C GLU A 191 -4.73 4.99 -9.54
N THR A 192 -3.69 5.74 -9.93
CA THR A 192 -2.88 5.44 -11.11
C THR A 192 -1.77 4.42 -10.85
N LEU A 193 -1.39 4.23 -9.59
CA LEU A 193 -0.38 3.23 -9.23
C LEU A 193 -1.05 1.85 -9.11
N PRO A 194 -0.59 0.85 -9.87
CA PRO A 194 -1.05 -0.52 -9.66
C PRO A 194 -0.59 -1.01 -8.28
N THR A 195 -1.40 -1.83 -7.62
CA THR A 195 -1.02 -2.45 -6.34
C THR A 195 0.10 -3.47 -6.52
N VAL A 196 0.04 -4.22 -7.61
CA VAL A 196 1.05 -5.18 -8.05
C VAL A 196 1.30 -4.90 -9.52
N TYR A 197 2.56 -4.69 -9.90
CA TYR A 197 2.92 -4.55 -11.31
C TYR A 197 2.87 -5.93 -11.98
N ILE A 198 1.99 -6.08 -12.96
CA ILE A 198 1.87 -7.27 -13.78
C ILE A 198 2.40 -6.92 -15.17
N PRO A 199 3.32 -7.70 -15.76
CA PRO A 199 3.85 -7.40 -17.09
C PRO A 199 2.76 -7.53 -18.17
N VAL A 200 2.87 -6.72 -19.23
CA VAL A 200 1.80 -6.56 -20.24
C VAL A 200 1.41 -7.87 -20.92
N HIS A 201 2.37 -8.77 -21.19
CA HIS A 201 2.08 -10.06 -21.82
C HIS A 201 1.20 -10.94 -20.91
N MET A 202 1.55 -11.07 -19.62
CA MET A 202 0.73 -11.81 -18.65
C MET A 202 -0.65 -11.20 -18.47
N GLN A 203 -0.78 -9.86 -18.47
CA GLN A 203 -2.08 -9.19 -18.32
C GLN A 203 -3.11 -9.62 -19.38
N GLN A 204 -2.66 -10.01 -20.57
CA GLN A 204 -3.52 -10.35 -21.70
C GLN A 204 -3.72 -11.86 -21.85
N THR A 205 -2.70 -12.66 -21.53
CA THR A 205 -2.69 -14.10 -21.84
C THR A 205 -3.17 -14.96 -20.68
N GLU A 206 -2.96 -14.53 -19.43
CA GLU A 206 -3.14 -15.38 -18.26
C GLU A 206 -4.40 -15.04 -17.47
N ASP A 207 -5.05 -16.09 -16.96
CA ASP A 207 -6.13 -15.98 -16.00
C ASP A 207 -5.55 -15.96 -14.58
N PHE A 208 -5.58 -14.79 -13.95
CA PHE A 208 -5.05 -14.59 -12.61
C PHE A 208 -5.89 -15.23 -11.50
N THR A 209 -7.12 -15.70 -11.80
CA THR A 209 -7.98 -16.35 -10.79
C THR A 209 -7.36 -17.66 -10.26
N LYS A 210 -6.41 -18.26 -10.97
CA LYS A 210 -5.72 -19.47 -10.51
C LYS A 210 -4.67 -19.23 -9.42
N TRP A 211 -4.28 -17.98 -9.19
CA TRP A 211 -3.12 -17.61 -8.36
C TRP A 211 -3.48 -16.88 -7.08
N HIS A 212 -4.76 -16.56 -6.86
CA HIS A 212 -5.19 -15.99 -5.58
C HIS A 212 -5.49 -17.10 -4.58
N ASP A 213 -5.22 -16.81 -3.31
CA ASP A 213 -5.62 -17.67 -2.21
C ASP A 213 -7.15 -17.76 -2.17
N LYS A 214 -7.69 -18.94 -2.45
CA LYS A 214 -9.14 -19.17 -2.47
C LYS A 214 -9.64 -19.48 -1.06
N LEU A 215 -10.77 -18.89 -0.71
CA LEU A 215 -11.54 -19.35 0.46
C LEU A 215 -12.26 -20.67 0.12
N PRO A 216 -12.57 -21.55 1.08
CA PRO A 216 -13.31 -22.79 0.81
C PRO A 216 -14.65 -22.58 0.08
N SER A 217 -15.30 -21.43 0.25
CA SER A 217 -16.52 -21.07 -0.48
C SER A 217 -16.31 -20.74 -1.97
N GLU A 218 -15.08 -20.46 -2.36
CA GLU A 218 -14.65 -20.09 -3.72
C GLU A 218 -13.91 -21.24 -4.42
N MET A 219 -13.53 -22.29 -3.67
CA MET A 219 -12.84 -23.48 -4.19
C MET A 219 -13.79 -24.37 -5.01
N THR A 220 -13.22 -25.08 -5.98
CA THR A 220 -13.97 -26.10 -6.73
C THR A 220 -14.27 -27.30 -5.82
N ARG A 221 -15.22 -28.15 -6.24
CA ARG A 221 -15.57 -29.34 -5.46
C ARG A 221 -14.39 -30.28 -5.26
N ASP A 222 -13.52 -30.40 -6.26
CA ASP A 222 -12.34 -31.26 -6.21
C ASP A 222 -11.28 -30.66 -5.27
N GLU A 223 -11.04 -29.35 -5.37
CA GLU A 223 -10.15 -28.61 -4.46
C GLU A 223 -10.61 -28.72 -3.00
N ILE A 224 -11.93 -28.69 -2.75
CA ILE A 224 -12.49 -28.89 -1.41
C ILE A 224 -12.25 -30.32 -0.91
N ALA A 225 -12.43 -31.33 -1.77
CA ALA A 225 -12.18 -32.72 -1.39
C ALA A 225 -10.70 -32.95 -1.05
N ASP A 226 -9.79 -32.36 -1.83
CA ASP A 226 -8.36 -32.36 -1.56
C ASP A 226 -8.06 -31.65 -0.23
N PHE A 227 -8.63 -30.46 -0.02
CA PHE A 227 -8.48 -29.70 1.23
C PHE A 227 -9.00 -30.47 2.46
N GLU A 228 -10.15 -31.16 2.34
CA GLU A 228 -10.68 -32.01 3.41
C GLU A 228 -9.77 -33.20 3.71
N ALA A 229 -9.15 -33.79 2.68
CA ALA A 229 -8.18 -34.87 2.87
C ALA A 229 -6.94 -34.36 3.63
N LEU A 230 -6.46 -33.16 3.30
CA LEU A 230 -5.35 -32.50 4.00
C LEU A 230 -5.67 -32.20 5.46
N MET A 231 -6.89 -31.76 5.74
CA MET A 231 -7.33 -31.42 7.09
C MET A 231 -7.54 -32.66 7.98
N LYS A 232 -7.87 -33.81 7.39
CA LYS A 232 -8.07 -35.07 8.14
C LYS A 232 -6.76 -35.65 8.65
N ASP A 233 -5.74 -35.67 7.81
CA ASP A 233 -4.43 -36.25 8.11
C ASP A 233 -3.32 -35.24 7.79
N PRO A 234 -2.87 -34.41 8.75
CA PRO A 234 -1.82 -33.42 8.50
C PRO A 234 -0.48 -34.08 8.11
N ASP A 235 -0.24 -35.29 8.59
CA ASP A 235 0.97 -36.06 8.31
C ASP A 235 0.87 -36.89 7.02
N PHE A 236 -0.25 -36.78 6.29
CA PHE A 236 -0.50 -37.55 5.05
C PHE A 236 0.62 -37.42 4.03
N PHE A 237 1.28 -36.26 3.99
CA PHE A 237 2.42 -36.03 3.11
C PHE A 237 3.74 -36.58 3.68
N GLU A 238 3.92 -36.69 4.99
CA GLU A 238 5.18 -37.19 5.56
C GLU A 238 5.36 -38.70 5.34
N LEU A 239 4.25 -39.44 5.31
CA LEU A 239 4.24 -40.91 5.14
C LEU A 239 4.51 -41.40 3.71
N LYS A 240 4.49 -40.52 2.70
CA LYS A 240 4.65 -40.91 1.30
C LYS A 240 6.11 -40.84 0.85
N SER A 241 6.52 -41.81 0.01
CA SER A 241 7.86 -41.86 -0.57
C SER A 241 8.21 -40.59 -1.33
N GLU A 242 9.48 -40.19 -1.34
CA GLU A 242 9.94 -38.99 -2.05
C GLU A 242 9.58 -39.06 -3.56
N ASP A 243 9.68 -40.25 -4.16
CA ASP A 243 9.29 -40.48 -5.57
C ASP A 243 7.82 -40.19 -5.85
N TRP A 244 6.94 -40.45 -4.88
CA TRP A 244 5.52 -40.13 -5.03
C TRP A 244 5.29 -38.61 -5.02
N LYS A 245 6.02 -37.89 -4.16
CA LYS A 245 5.95 -36.42 -4.08
C LYS A 245 6.40 -35.78 -5.38
N LYS A 246 7.50 -36.29 -5.96
CA LYS A 246 8.05 -35.80 -7.23
C LYS A 246 7.08 -35.94 -8.41
N LYS A 247 6.18 -36.92 -8.35
CA LYS A 247 5.15 -37.15 -9.39
C LYS A 247 3.92 -36.23 -9.27
N GLN A 248 3.77 -35.49 -8.16
CA GLN A 248 2.62 -34.60 -8.00
C GLN A 248 2.70 -33.41 -8.96
N PRO A 249 1.57 -32.99 -9.56
CA PRO A 249 1.55 -31.84 -10.47
C PRO A 249 1.96 -30.54 -9.76
N GLU A 250 1.65 -30.41 -8.46
CA GLU A 250 2.07 -29.28 -7.63
C GLU A 250 3.59 -29.22 -7.46
N TYR A 251 4.24 -30.37 -7.23
CA TYR A 251 5.69 -30.43 -7.11
C TYR A 251 6.37 -30.02 -8.41
N ILE A 252 5.90 -30.53 -9.54
CA ILE A 252 6.43 -30.20 -10.87
C ILE A 252 6.28 -28.69 -11.12
N ARG A 253 5.12 -28.11 -10.83
CA ARG A 253 4.89 -26.66 -10.94
C ARG A 253 5.84 -25.85 -10.06
N CYS A 254 5.99 -26.20 -8.78
CA CYS A 254 6.90 -25.50 -7.87
C CYS A 254 8.36 -25.62 -8.33
N ARG A 255 8.77 -26.79 -8.86
CA ARG A 255 10.10 -27.01 -9.43
C ARG A 255 10.35 -26.10 -10.63
N GLU A 256 9.40 -26.01 -11.56
CA GLU A 256 9.48 -25.12 -12.72
C GLU A 256 9.54 -23.64 -12.33
N GLU A 257 8.75 -23.22 -11.32
CA GLU A 257 8.79 -21.87 -10.77
C GLU A 257 10.14 -21.56 -10.13
N LEU A 258 10.71 -22.50 -9.38
CA LEU A 258 12.01 -22.35 -8.74
C LEU A 258 13.14 -22.26 -9.78
N LEU A 259 13.06 -23.03 -10.86
CA LEU A 259 14.00 -22.94 -11.99
C LEU A 259 13.99 -21.54 -12.63
N LYS A 260 12.81 -20.93 -12.79
CA LYS A 260 12.68 -19.55 -13.32
C LYS A 260 13.28 -18.50 -12.37
N LEU A 261 13.29 -18.75 -11.06
CA LEU A 261 13.83 -17.84 -10.04
C LEU A 261 15.36 -17.95 -9.87
N GLN A 262 15.95 -19.08 -10.26
CA GLN A 262 17.39 -19.33 -10.12
C GLN A 262 18.29 -18.24 -10.73
N PRO A 263 18.12 -17.79 -11.98
CA PRO A 263 18.96 -16.72 -12.53
C PRO A 263 18.81 -15.40 -11.75
N MET A 264 17.60 -15.05 -11.28
CA MET A 264 17.41 -13.85 -10.46
C MET A 264 18.16 -13.95 -9.14
N ARG A 265 18.19 -15.14 -8.52
CA ARG A 265 18.97 -15.38 -7.30
C ARG A 265 20.47 -15.22 -7.56
N HIS A 266 20.99 -15.80 -8.62
CA HIS A 266 22.41 -15.64 -9.00
C HIS A 266 22.76 -14.18 -9.25
N ASP A 267 21.90 -13.42 -9.92
CA ASP A 267 22.09 -11.98 -10.14
C ASP A 267 22.10 -11.18 -8.83
N ILE A 268 21.29 -11.56 -7.83
CA ILE A 268 21.30 -10.92 -6.50
C ILE A 268 22.65 -11.18 -5.82
N ILE A 269 23.12 -12.44 -5.82
CA ILE A 269 24.43 -12.80 -5.24
C ILE A 269 25.54 -12.01 -5.95
N ARG A 270 25.53 -11.96 -7.29
CA ARG A 270 26.48 -11.20 -8.09
C ARG A 270 26.48 -9.71 -7.72
N LYS A 271 25.31 -9.09 -7.59
CA LYS A 271 25.20 -7.68 -7.17
C LYS A 271 25.80 -7.43 -5.79
N TYR A 272 25.50 -8.29 -4.81
CA TYR A 272 26.08 -8.16 -3.47
C TYR A 272 27.60 -8.38 -3.46
N TRP A 273 28.09 -9.29 -4.31
CA TRP A 273 29.51 -9.54 -4.50
C TRP A 273 30.24 -8.31 -5.05
N GLU A 274 29.69 -7.70 -6.11
CA GLU A 274 30.23 -6.49 -6.75
C GLU A 274 30.24 -5.29 -5.79
N LEU A 275 29.16 -5.11 -5.02
CA LEU A 275 29.06 -4.05 -4.01
C LEU A 275 30.14 -4.16 -2.92
N ASN A 276 30.61 -5.37 -2.62
CA ASN A 276 31.60 -5.64 -1.57
C ASN A 276 33.00 -5.98 -2.13
N LYS A 277 33.39 -5.37 -3.27
CA LYS A 277 34.66 -5.69 -3.95
C LYS A 277 35.90 -5.65 -3.03
N ASN A 278 35.92 -4.72 -2.08
CA ASN A 278 37.10 -4.44 -1.23
C ASN A 278 37.08 -5.16 0.14
N SER A 279 35.96 -5.74 0.56
CA SER A 279 35.84 -6.38 1.88
C SER A 279 35.84 -7.90 1.73
N GLU A 280 36.95 -8.52 2.10
CA GLU A 280 37.11 -9.98 2.05
C GLU A 280 36.20 -10.69 3.07
N GLU A 281 36.02 -10.10 4.26
CA GLU A 281 35.12 -10.62 5.30
C GLU A 281 33.66 -10.62 4.83
N ALA A 282 33.21 -9.54 4.19
CA ALA A 282 31.84 -9.46 3.67
C ALA A 282 31.61 -10.46 2.53
N LYS A 283 32.60 -10.67 1.65
CA LYS A 283 32.53 -11.69 0.59
C LYS A 283 32.42 -13.10 1.16
N TYR A 284 33.20 -13.42 2.19
CA TYR A 284 33.12 -14.71 2.87
C TYR A 284 31.73 -14.94 3.49
N GLU A 285 31.17 -13.91 4.13
CA GLU A 285 29.84 -13.97 4.73
C GLU A 285 28.74 -14.18 3.67
N ILE A 286 28.83 -13.51 2.52
CA ILE A 286 27.91 -13.71 1.40
C ILE A 286 27.95 -15.16 0.91
N VAL A 287 29.15 -15.73 0.72
CA VAL A 287 29.31 -17.13 0.30
C VAL A 287 28.72 -18.08 1.33
N ARG A 288 28.97 -17.85 2.62
CA ARG A 288 28.40 -18.66 3.70
C ARG A 288 26.87 -18.66 3.67
N MET A 289 26.25 -17.48 3.58
CA MET A 289 24.78 -17.35 3.49
C MET A 289 24.22 -17.99 2.20
N ALA A 290 24.97 -17.89 1.09
CA ALA A 290 24.57 -18.52 -0.16
C ALA A 290 24.58 -20.05 -0.05
N ASP A 291 25.64 -20.64 0.52
CA ASP A 291 25.75 -22.08 0.78
C ASP A 291 24.64 -22.59 1.71
N GLU A 292 24.33 -21.88 2.81
CA GLU A 292 23.26 -22.25 3.75
C GLU A 292 21.87 -22.32 3.09
N THR A 293 21.61 -21.45 2.11
CA THR A 293 20.33 -21.42 1.38
C THR A 293 20.30 -22.36 0.17
N GLU A 294 21.44 -22.96 -0.18
CA GLU A 294 21.60 -23.73 -1.41
C GLU A 294 21.07 -25.15 -1.31
N ASP A 295 21.18 -25.76 -0.14
CA ASP A 295 20.80 -27.15 0.10
C ASP A 295 19.34 -27.43 -0.29
N PHE A 296 18.44 -26.49 0.00
CA PHE A 296 17.03 -26.61 -0.38
C PHE A 296 16.84 -26.58 -1.90
N THR A 297 17.46 -25.61 -2.58
CA THR A 297 17.34 -25.47 -4.04
C THR A 297 17.97 -26.65 -4.77
N LYS A 298 19.10 -27.13 -4.26
CA LYS A 298 19.78 -28.32 -4.78
C LYS A 298 18.93 -29.57 -4.61
N LYS A 299 18.29 -29.75 -3.43
CA LYS A 299 17.37 -30.86 -3.19
C LYS A 299 16.16 -30.84 -4.13
N MET A 300 15.62 -29.67 -4.45
CA MET A 300 14.42 -29.53 -5.28
C MET A 300 14.70 -29.67 -6.80
N LEU A 301 15.82 -29.12 -7.29
CA LEU A 301 16.13 -29.10 -8.72
C LEU A 301 16.89 -30.36 -9.19
N GLU A 302 17.60 -31.04 -8.29
CA GLU A 302 18.39 -32.24 -8.60
C GLU A 302 19.37 -31.97 -9.75
N ASP A 303 19.20 -32.64 -10.89
CA ASP A 303 20.11 -32.56 -12.04
C ASP A 303 20.04 -31.21 -12.78
N ASP A 304 18.91 -30.50 -12.70
CA ASP A 304 18.74 -29.18 -13.34
C ASP A 304 19.38 -28.05 -12.51
N TYR A 305 20.01 -28.38 -11.38
CA TYR A 305 20.58 -27.41 -10.47
C TYR A 305 21.92 -26.84 -10.97
N ILE A 306 21.92 -25.59 -11.41
CA ILE A 306 23.14 -24.80 -11.62
C ILE A 306 23.61 -24.18 -10.29
N HIS A 307 24.82 -24.51 -9.84
CA HIS A 307 25.42 -23.92 -8.63
C HIS A 307 25.80 -22.46 -8.89
N TYR A 308 25.59 -21.59 -7.89
CA TYR A 308 25.97 -20.17 -8.02
C TYR A 308 27.49 -19.96 -8.21
N LYS A 309 28.33 -20.90 -7.74
CA LYS A 309 29.79 -20.88 -7.93
C LYS A 309 30.17 -21.08 -9.40
N ASP A 310 29.40 -21.87 -10.14
CA ASP A 310 29.59 -22.07 -11.58
C ASP A 310 29.07 -20.86 -12.38
N ALA A 311 28.01 -20.20 -11.89
CA ALA A 311 27.43 -19.02 -12.52
C ALA A 311 28.23 -17.71 -12.29
N ILE A 312 29.11 -17.68 -11.28
CA ILE A 312 29.90 -16.52 -10.87
C ILE A 312 31.35 -16.99 -10.64
N PRO A 313 32.20 -17.00 -11.69
CA PRO A 313 33.54 -17.60 -11.63
C PRO A 313 34.50 -16.88 -10.67
N GLU A 314 34.21 -15.63 -10.29
CA GLU A 314 35.05 -14.89 -9.34
C GLU A 314 34.98 -15.47 -7.91
N ILE A 315 33.92 -16.20 -7.58
CA ILE A 315 33.73 -16.79 -6.25
C ILE A 315 34.70 -17.95 -6.00
N PRO A 316 34.79 -18.99 -6.85
CA PRO A 316 35.77 -20.05 -6.65
C PRO A 316 37.21 -19.52 -6.63
N GLU A 317 37.57 -18.59 -7.53
CA GLU A 317 38.89 -17.95 -7.51
C GLU A 317 39.20 -17.26 -6.18
N PHE A 318 38.21 -16.57 -5.61
CA PHE A 318 38.35 -15.94 -4.29
C PHE A 318 38.53 -16.96 -3.17
N LEU A 319 37.76 -18.05 -3.18
CA LEU A 319 37.86 -19.09 -2.15
C LEU A 319 39.21 -19.81 -2.21
N GLU A 320 39.71 -20.13 -3.40
CA GLU A 320 41.05 -20.70 -3.60
C GLU A 320 42.14 -19.77 -3.06
N ARG A 321 42.03 -18.46 -3.35
CA ARG A 321 42.96 -17.46 -2.81
C ARG A 321 42.92 -17.42 -1.28
N MET A 322 41.73 -17.42 -0.67
CA MET A 322 41.58 -17.42 0.80
C MET A 322 42.14 -18.70 1.43
N GLU A 323 41.96 -19.86 0.80
CA GLU A 323 42.55 -21.11 1.26
C GLU A 323 44.08 -21.11 1.18
N PHE A 324 44.63 -20.55 0.09
CA PHE A 324 46.06 -20.40 -0.08
C PHE A 324 46.67 -19.49 0.98
N GLU A 325 46.05 -18.33 1.25
CA GLU A 325 46.47 -17.39 2.30
C GLU A 325 46.41 -18.04 3.70
N LYS A 326 45.36 -18.83 3.99
CA LYS A 326 45.26 -19.62 5.24
C LYS A 326 46.39 -20.66 5.36
N LYS A 327 46.70 -21.40 4.28
CA LYS A 327 47.80 -22.39 4.26
C LYS A 327 49.16 -21.71 4.48
N LEU A 328 49.38 -20.54 3.86
CA LEU A 328 50.59 -19.75 4.03
C LEU A 328 50.73 -19.23 5.47
N ALA A 329 49.64 -18.76 6.08
CA ALA A 329 49.62 -18.32 7.47
C ALA A 329 50.00 -19.46 8.43
N ILE A 330 49.41 -20.65 8.26
CA ILE A 330 49.75 -21.86 9.05
C ILE A 330 51.22 -22.24 8.87
N HIS A 331 51.76 -22.18 7.65
CA HIS A 331 53.16 -22.49 7.39
C HIS A 331 54.10 -21.49 8.08
N ASN A 332 53.78 -20.20 8.01
CA ASN A 332 54.55 -19.15 8.66
C ASN A 332 54.50 -19.30 10.20
N GLU A 333 53.34 -19.62 10.78
CA GLU A 333 53.20 -19.89 12.21
C GLU A 333 54.04 -21.11 12.64
N LYS A 334 54.12 -22.16 11.81
CA LYS A 334 55.01 -23.30 12.08
C LYS A 334 56.47 -22.89 12.01
N LYS A 335 56.85 -22.04 11.04
CA LYS A 335 58.23 -21.54 10.88
C LYS A 335 58.66 -20.66 12.06
N THR A 336 57.78 -19.78 12.56
CA THR A 336 58.05 -18.97 13.75
C THR A 336 58.19 -19.84 15.00
N LYS A 337 57.28 -20.80 15.21
CA LYS A 337 57.38 -21.78 16.32
C LYS A 337 58.68 -22.59 16.27
N LEU A 338 59.10 -23.06 15.09
CA LEU A 338 60.40 -23.73 14.91
C LEU A 338 61.58 -22.82 15.22
N GLY A 339 61.52 -21.55 14.81
CA GLY A 339 62.52 -20.54 15.15
C GLY A 339 62.63 -20.27 16.66
N GLU A 340 61.49 -20.18 17.35
CA GLU A 340 61.45 -20.04 18.81
C GLU A 340 62.03 -21.26 19.53
N ILE A 341 61.75 -22.47 19.04
CA ILE A 341 62.34 -23.71 19.55
C ILE A 341 63.87 -23.69 19.38
N HIS A 342 64.38 -23.28 18.21
CA HIS A 342 65.82 -23.15 17.99
C HIS A 342 66.47 -22.10 18.89
N LEU A 343 65.83 -20.94 19.11
CA LEU A 343 66.33 -19.92 20.04
C LEU A 343 66.35 -20.43 21.49
N ARG A 344 65.32 -21.19 21.92
CA ARG A 344 65.29 -21.82 23.26
C ARG A 344 66.34 -22.92 23.44
N ILE A 345 66.69 -23.65 22.38
CA ILE A 345 67.79 -24.63 22.43
C ILE A 345 69.14 -23.91 22.45
N GLY A 346 69.31 -22.83 21.69
CA GLY A 346 70.52 -22.01 21.67
C GLY A 346 70.86 -21.37 23.03
N THR A 347 69.85 -20.92 23.79
CA THR A 347 70.07 -20.34 25.12
C THR A 347 70.37 -21.34 26.23
N LYS A 348 70.03 -22.62 26.05
CA LYS A 348 70.45 -23.69 26.98
C LYS A 348 71.92 -24.09 26.83
N TYR A 349 72.56 -23.75 25.70
CA TYR A 349 73.98 -24.01 25.46
C TYR A 349 74.88 -22.75 25.53
N SER A 350 74.32 -21.56 25.75
CA SER A 350 75.09 -20.31 25.93
C SER A 350 75.45 -20.00 27.38
N GLY A 351 75.37 -20.99 28.28
CA GLY A 351 75.74 -20.89 29.70
C GLY A 351 77.25 -20.85 29.99
N PHE A 352 78.11 -20.66 28.99
CA PHE A 352 79.55 -20.48 29.19
C PHE A 352 80.06 -19.30 28.35
N ASN A 353 79.81 -18.09 28.84
CA ASN A 353 80.47 -16.88 28.34
C ASN A 353 81.47 -16.43 29.43
N PRO A 354 82.77 -16.80 29.34
CA PRO A 354 83.75 -16.58 30.41
C PRO A 354 84.26 -15.13 30.51
N PHE A 355 83.66 -14.18 29.83
CA PHE A 355 84.04 -12.77 29.88
C PHE A 355 82.79 -11.91 29.97
N GLU A 356 82.58 -11.28 31.12
CA GLU A 356 82.43 -9.81 31.22
C GLU A 356 82.16 -9.37 32.67
N GLY A 357 83.23 -9.02 33.35
CA GLY A 357 83.19 -7.93 34.32
C GLY A 357 83.50 -6.63 33.61
N LYS A 358 82.58 -5.65 33.68
CA LYS A 358 82.84 -4.23 33.99
C LYS A 358 81.56 -3.40 33.88
N PRO A 359 81.26 -2.54 34.87
CA PRO A 359 80.17 -1.58 34.78
C PRO A 359 80.56 -0.43 33.85
N LYS A 360 79.68 -0.06 32.90
CA LYS A 360 79.79 1.17 32.12
C LYS A 360 78.69 2.16 32.51
N HIS A 361 79.14 3.39 32.69
CA HIS A 361 78.45 4.58 33.18
C HIS A 361 77.23 5.03 32.38
N PRO A 362 76.35 5.85 32.99
CA PRO A 362 75.19 6.44 32.35
C PRO A 362 75.61 7.63 31.50
N ASN A 363 75.30 7.60 30.20
CA ASN A 363 75.39 8.77 29.34
C ASN A 363 74.00 9.20 28.87
N GLU A 364 73.69 10.44 29.25
CA GLU A 364 72.62 11.27 28.74
C GLU A 364 72.70 11.49 27.22
N ARG A 365 71.59 12.00 26.70
CA ARG A 365 71.33 12.53 25.33
C ARG A 365 70.85 11.50 24.32
N HIS A 366 69.54 11.46 24.12
CA HIS A 366 68.96 12.06 22.91
C HIS A 366 67.44 12.30 23.07
N LYS A 367 67.09 13.57 23.23
CA LYS A 367 65.80 14.13 22.80
C LYS A 367 65.66 13.91 21.28
N LYS A 368 64.55 13.33 20.80
CA LYS A 368 63.69 13.92 19.75
C LYS A 368 62.65 12.94 19.18
N ILE A 369 61.41 13.46 19.13
CA ILE A 369 60.31 13.13 18.19
C ILE A 369 59.47 11.89 18.53
N ARG A 370 58.56 12.05 19.51
CA ARG A 370 57.21 11.50 19.40
C ARG A 370 56.47 12.34 18.35
N LYS A 371 56.27 11.82 17.15
CA LYS A 371 55.22 12.31 16.24
C LYS A 371 53.93 11.64 16.66
N GLU A 372 53.00 12.45 17.15
CA GLU A 372 51.60 12.11 17.37
C GLU A 372 51.01 11.56 16.07
N TRP A 373 50.57 10.31 16.09
CA TRP A 373 49.62 9.80 15.11
C TRP A 373 48.23 10.02 15.72
N LYS A 374 47.58 11.12 15.30
CA LYS A 374 46.15 11.34 15.55
C LYS A 374 45.37 10.43 14.59
N PRO A 375 44.39 9.64 15.05
CA PRO A 375 43.42 9.04 14.13
C PRO A 375 42.58 10.17 13.53
N ALA A 376 42.58 10.26 12.20
CA ALA A 376 41.74 11.19 11.48
C ALA A 376 40.27 10.83 11.67
N HIS A 377 39.49 11.88 11.84
CA HIS A 377 38.06 11.91 12.06
C HIS A 377 37.25 11.13 11.02
N GLU A 378 36.22 10.49 11.55
CA GLU A 378 34.87 10.36 11.00
C GLU A 378 34.47 11.52 10.06
N GLU A 379 34.11 11.18 8.82
CA GLU A 379 33.03 11.82 8.04
C GLU A 379 32.24 10.76 7.26
#